data_AF-A0A2V6P1D3-F1
#
_entry.id   AF-A0A2V6P1D3-F1
#
_cell.length_a   1.000
_cell.length_b   1.000
_cell.length_c   1.000
_cell.angle_alpha   90.00
_cell.angle_beta   90.00
_cell.angle_gamma   90.00
#
_symmetry.space_group_name_H-M   'P 1'
#
loop_
_entity.id
_entity.type
_entity.pdbx_description
1 polymer ?
#
loop_
_entity_poly.entity_id
_entity_poly.type
_entity_poly.pdbx_seq_one_letter_code
_entity_poly.pdbx_strand_id
1 'polypeptide(L)' 'LPSLPLSLPSNDDWLLKIIAIQGRFVLGLYRRQMKAITYLGKVEKIFGVAATTRNWNTIQKIVQILSKT' A
#
# COMPACT_ATOMS: atom_id res chain seq x y z
N LEU A 1 -1.39 4.85 14.67
CA LEU A 1 -1.32 4.76 13.19
C LEU A 1 -0.62 6.02 12.68
N PRO A 2 0.16 5.97 11.58
CA PRO A 2 0.82 7.15 11.04
C PRO A 2 -0.21 8.20 10.58
N SER A 3 0.16 9.48 10.63
CA SER A 3 -0.63 10.55 10.05
C SER A 3 -0.75 10.34 8.53
N LEU A 4 -1.95 10.56 7.99
CA LEU A 4 -2.21 10.45 6.56
C LEU A 4 -2.34 11.82 5.90
N PRO A 5 -1.90 11.98 4.63
CA PRO A 5 -1.23 10.96 3.83
C PRO A 5 0.23 10.74 4.28
N LEU A 6 0.69 9.48 4.26
CA LEU A 6 2.10 9.16 4.50
C LEU A 6 2.82 9.00 3.17
N SER A 7 3.75 9.91 2.88
CA SER A 7 4.53 9.92 1.64
C SER A 7 5.95 9.39 1.90
N LEU A 8 6.45 8.53 1.01
CA LEU A 8 7.79 7.98 1.09
C LEU A 8 8.53 8.18 -0.24
N PRO A 9 9.77 8.69 -0.24
CA PRO A 9 10.55 9.12 0.93
C PRO A 9 10.15 10.48 1.52
N SER A 10 9.55 11.36 0.73
CA SER A 10 9.14 12.72 1.13
C SER A 10 7.83 13.09 0.45
N ASN A 11 7.26 14.26 0.79
CA ASN A 11 5.99 14.72 0.20
C ASN A 11 6.10 15.09 -1.28
N ASP A 12 7.22 15.70 -1.69
CA ASP A 12 7.37 16.21 -3.06
C ASP A 12 7.88 15.14 -4.05
N ASP A 13 8.73 14.22 -3.59
CA ASP A 13 9.34 13.16 -4.41
C ASP A 13 8.84 11.76 -4.03
N TRP A 14 7.55 11.64 -3.70
CA TRP A 14 7.02 10.36 -3.24
C TRP A 14 7.03 9.30 -4.35
N LEU A 15 7.44 8.10 -3.98
CA LEU A 15 7.34 6.87 -4.77
C LEU A 15 6.25 5.94 -4.24
N LEU A 16 5.90 6.07 -2.97
CA LEU A 16 4.78 5.41 -2.31
C LEU A 16 4.05 6.42 -1.44
N LYS A 17 2.72 6.47 -1.56
CA LYS A 17 1.86 7.35 -0.76
C LYS A 17 0.69 6.58 -0.21
N ILE A 18 0.59 6.49 1.12
CA ILE A 18 -0.55 5.90 1.82
C ILE A 18 -1.60 6.98 1.99
N ILE A 19 -2.82 6.70 1.53
CA ILE A 19 -3.91 7.67 1.47
C ILE A 19 -5.06 7.34 2.42
N ALA A 20 -5.22 6.07 2.81
CA ALA A 20 -6.29 5.65 3.70
C ALA A 20 -5.89 4.40 4.48
N ILE A 21 -6.44 4.30 5.70
CA ILE A 21 -6.42 3.09 6.51
C ILE A 21 -7.88 2.79 6.85
N GLN A 22 -8.37 1.62 6.45
CA GLN A 22 -9.75 1.20 6.66
C GLN A 22 -9.76 -0.20 7.28
N GLY A 23 -9.99 -0.27 8.59
CA GLY A 23 -9.91 -1.52 9.33
C GLY A 23 -8.53 -2.16 9.18
N ARG A 24 -8.50 -3.33 8.52
CA ARG A 24 -7.26 -4.11 8.27
C ARG A 24 -6.57 -3.74 6.95
N PHE A 25 -7.12 -2.81 6.18
CA PHE A 25 -6.60 -2.44 4.87
C PHE A 25 -5.83 -1.13 4.92
N VAL A 26 -4.66 -1.13 4.30
CA VAL A 26 -3.85 0.07 4.04
C VAL A 26 -3.89 0.31 2.54
N LEU A 27 -4.43 1.46 2.13
CA LEU A 27 -4.56 1.83 0.72
C LEU A 27 -3.53 2.90 0.37
N GLY A 28 -2.86 2.69 -0.75
CA GLY A 28 -1.83 3.59 -1.23
C GLY A 28 -1.65 3.59 -2.74
N LEU A 29 -1.02 4.66 -3.22
CA LEU A 29 -0.57 4.85 -4.58
C LEU A 29 0.93 4.64 -4.63
N TYR A 30 1.43 4.09 -5.72
CA TYR A 30 2.88 4.01 -5.97
C TYR A 30 3.20 4.48 -7.38
N ARG A 31 4.36 5.10 -7.54
CA ARG A 31 4.92 5.42 -8.86
C ARG A 31 5.68 4.21 -9.36
N ARG A 32 5.40 3.75 -10.58
CA ARG A 32 5.99 2.54 -11.15
C ARG A 32 7.44 2.78 -11.54
N GLN A 33 8.32 2.68 -10.56
CA GLN A 33 9.77 2.80 -10.69
C GLN A 33 10.42 1.67 -9.90
N MET A 34 11.60 1.21 -10.33
CA MET A 34 12.32 0.13 -9.66
C MET A 34 12.56 0.43 -8.17
N LYS A 35 12.83 1.70 -7.82
CA LYS A 35 13.01 2.16 -6.43
C LYS A 35 11.76 2.05 -5.57
N ALA A 36 10.56 2.03 -6.15
CA ALA A 36 9.31 1.97 -5.39
C ALA A 36 9.16 0.64 -4.62
N ILE A 37 9.71 -0.46 -5.14
CA ILE A 37 9.63 -1.78 -4.50
C ILE A 37 10.29 -1.79 -3.12
N THR A 38 11.37 -1.02 -2.94
CA THR A 38 12.09 -0.89 -1.66
C THR A 38 11.22 -0.25 -0.58
N TYR A 39 10.26 0.61 -0.95
CA TYR A 39 9.36 1.25 0.00
C TYR A 39 8.18 0.36 0.40
N LEU A 40 7.78 -0.60 -0.43
CA LEU A 40 6.71 -1.54 -0.08
C LEU A 40 7.08 -2.37 1.17
N GLY A 41 8.32 -2.86 1.26
CA GLY A 41 8.80 -3.55 2.47
C GLY A 41 8.94 -2.66 3.70
N LYS A 42 9.00 -1.32 3.53
CA LYS A 42 9.00 -0.38 4.67
C LYS A 42 7.60 -0.22 5.26
N VAL A 43 6.54 -0.48 4.50
CA VAL A 43 5.16 -0.40 5.00
C VAL A 43 4.97 -1.33 6.19
N GLU A 44 5.36 -2.60 6.08
CA GLU A 44 5.27 -3.57 7.18
C GLU A 44 5.96 -3.07 8.45
N LYS A 45 7.15 -2.46 8.31
CA LYS A 45 7.89 -1.87 9.44
C LYS A 45 7.17 -0.69 10.08
N ILE A 46 6.56 0.18 9.26
CA ILE A 46 5.80 1.35 9.76
C ILE A 46 4.57 0.93 10.54
N PHE A 47 3.87 -0.11 10.09
CA PHE A 47 2.66 -0.61 10.76
C PHE A 47 2.96 -1.63 11.86
N GLY A 48 4.19 -2.10 11.99
CA GLY A 48 4.62 -3.04 13.02
C GLY A 48 3.95 -4.42 12.91
N VAL A 49 3.38 -4.74 11.75
CA VAL A 49 2.64 -5.98 11.51
C VAL A 49 3.04 -6.58 10.16
N ALA A 50 3.08 -7.91 10.10
CA ALA A 50 3.22 -8.62 8.84
C ALA A 50 1.99 -8.33 7.97
N ALA A 51 2.20 -7.85 6.75
CA ALA A 51 1.12 -7.48 5.85
C ALA A 51 1.43 -7.92 4.41
N THR A 52 0.48 -8.59 3.78
CA THR A 52 0.64 -9.01 2.39
C THR A 52 0.35 -7.83 1.46
N THR A 53 1.38 -7.22 0.89
CA THR A 53 1.22 -6.15 -0.09
C THR A 53 0.82 -6.73 -1.46
N ARG A 54 -0.29 -6.24 -2.04
CA ARG A 54 -0.78 -6.61 -3.38
C ARG A 54 -1.20 -5.38 -4.18
N ASN A 55 -1.00 -5.44 -5.49
CA ASN A 55 -1.46 -4.39 -6.39
C ASN A 55 -2.98 -4.45 -6.59
N TRP A 56 -3.54 -3.39 -7.19
CA TRP A 56 -4.98 -3.29 -7.40
C TRP A 56 -5.53 -4.42 -8.29
N ASN A 57 -4.81 -4.82 -9.34
CA ASN A 57 -5.26 -5.92 -10.22
C ASN A 57 -5.44 -7.24 -9.45
N THR A 58 -4.55 -7.54 -8.50
CA THR A 58 -4.68 -8.73 -7.65
C THR A 58 -5.86 -8.58 -6.68
N ILE A 59 -6.04 -7.40 -6.06
CA ILE A 59 -7.20 -7.15 -5.20
C ILE A 59 -8.51 -7.30 -5.98
N GLN A 60 -8.59 -6.75 -7.20
CA GLN A 60 -9.75 -6.91 -8.08
C GLN A 60 -10.03 -8.38 -8.39
N LYS A 61 -9.01 -9.18 -8.70
CA LYS A 61 -9.16 -10.62 -8.92
C LYS A 61 -9.68 -11.36 -7.67
N ILE A 62 -9.16 -11.02 -6.49
CA ILE A 62 -9.63 -11.59 -5.23
C ILE A 62 -11.12 -11.27 -5.02
N VAL A 63 -11.51 -10.01 -5.19
CA VAL A 63 -12.91 -9.59 -5.09
C VAL A 63 -13.78 -10.35 -6.10
N GLN A 64 -13.36 -10.45 -7.36
CA GLN A 64 -14.10 -11.20 -8.39
C GLN A 64 -14.31 -12.67 -8.02
N ILE A 65 -13.35 -13.32 -7.38
CA ILE A 65 -13.48 -14.72 -6.95
C ILE A 65 -14.45 -14.81 -5.77
N LEU A 66 -14.33 -13.93 -4.78
CA LEU A 66 -15.18 -13.94 -3.59
C LEU A 66 -16.63 -13.54 -3.87
N SER A 67 -16.86 -12.64 -4.83
CA SER A 67 -18.21 -12.19 -5.23
C SER A 67 -18.95 -13.15 -6.18
N LYS A 68 -18.29 -14.21 -6.67
CA LYS A 68 -18.92 -15.26 -7.49
C LYS A 68 -19.47 -16.43 -6.66
N THR A 69 -19.42 -16.30 -5.34
CA THR A 69 -20.05 -17.23 -4.39
C THR A 69 -21.44 -16.69 -4.04
#